data_AF-A0A836RAL7-F1
#
_entry.id   AF-A0A836RAL7-F1
#
_cell.length_a   1.000
_cell.length_b   1.000
_cell.length_c   1.000
_cell.angle_alpha   90.00
_cell.angle_beta   90.00
_cell.angle_gamma   90.00
#
_symmetry.space_group_name_H-M   'P 1'
#
loop_
_entity.id
_entity.type
_entity.pdbx_description
1 polymer ?
#
loop_
_entity_poly.entity_id
_entity_poly.type
_entity_poly.pdbx_seq_one_letter_code
_entity_poly.pdbx_strand_id
1 'polypeptide(L)'
;MGTDSLVSSPDSFRHGSESRALRAAVVFLLGVLSVSAALQSILGAQALAVTVVSNGLWQHIVSVLGATVTAVGEPGHPSLIAELPFVSLFLPTLIAAAGCLTAGGWWLRRSAGWAWADALTGWAYAGWIWWLLPGLWELARVAAVLARAA
;
A
#
# COMPACT_ATOMS: atom_id res chain seq x y z
N MET A 1 50.09 -7.93 -24.80
CA MET A 1 49.05 -7.48 -25.75
C MET A 1 47.81 -8.29 -25.41
N GLY A 2 47.01 -7.76 -24.47
CA GLY A 2 45.89 -8.45 -23.87
C GLY A 2 44.58 -7.97 -24.50
N THR A 3 43.75 -8.93 -24.87
CA THR A 3 42.34 -8.72 -25.20
C THR A 3 41.56 -9.82 -24.50
N ASP A 4 41.41 -9.67 -23.18
CA ASP A 4 40.43 -10.44 -22.43
C ASP A 4 39.05 -9.97 -22.85
N SER A 5 38.47 -10.71 -23.79
CA SER A 5 37.07 -10.62 -24.14
C SER A 5 36.25 -11.05 -22.92
N LEU A 6 35.80 -10.06 -22.14
CA LEU A 6 34.76 -10.22 -21.13
C LEU A 6 33.46 -10.65 -21.84
N VAL A 7 33.34 -11.96 -22.08
CA VAL A 7 32.08 -12.60 -22.41
C VAL A 7 31.19 -12.41 -21.19
N SER A 8 30.29 -11.45 -21.26
CA SER A 8 29.24 -11.26 -20.26
C SER A 8 28.38 -12.52 -20.25
N SER A 9 28.64 -13.37 -19.25
CA SER A 9 27.94 -14.65 -19.10
C SER A 9 26.42 -14.39 -19.08
N PRO A 10 25.60 -15.12 -19.85
CA PRO A 10 24.15 -14.89 -19.96
C PRO A 10 23.43 -14.95 -18.60
N ASP A 11 24.02 -15.61 -17.60
CA ASP A 11 23.51 -15.67 -16.24
C ASP A 11 23.53 -14.31 -15.50
N SER A 12 24.46 -13.41 -15.83
CA SER A 12 24.57 -12.10 -15.20
C SER A 12 23.39 -11.18 -15.53
N PHE A 13 22.88 -11.26 -16.76
CA PHE A 13 21.69 -10.51 -17.19
C PHE A 13 20.41 -11.02 -16.54
N ARG A 14 20.32 -12.35 -16.33
CA ARG A 14 19.15 -13.00 -15.73
C ARG A 14 19.00 -12.66 -14.24
N HIS A 15 20.11 -12.66 -13.49
CA HIS A 15 20.13 -12.22 -12.10
C HIS A 15 19.76 -10.74 -11.93
N GLY A 16 20.15 -9.90 -12.90
CA GLY A 16 19.81 -8.48 -12.92
C GLY A 16 18.32 -8.19 -13.11
N SER A 17 17.60 -8.96 -13.92
CA SER A 17 16.16 -8.77 -14.14
C SER A 17 15.31 -9.39 -13.02
N GLU A 18 15.69 -10.57 -12.53
CA GLU A 18 15.00 -11.27 -11.43
C GLU A 18 15.06 -10.45 -10.14
N SER A 19 16.21 -9.86 -9.82
CA SER A 19 16.36 -9.00 -8.64
C SER A 19 15.53 -7.72 -8.72
N ARG A 20 15.35 -7.14 -9.91
CA ARG A 20 14.49 -5.96 -10.13
C ARG A 20 13.02 -6.31 -9.98
N ALA A 21 12.57 -7.41 -10.58
CA ALA A 21 11.21 -7.89 -10.46
C ALA A 21 10.85 -8.23 -9.00
N LEU A 22 11.77 -8.89 -8.27
CA LEU A 22 11.59 -9.18 -6.85
C LEU A 22 11.47 -7.90 -6.02
N ARG A 23 12.36 -6.92 -6.22
CA ARG A 23 12.29 -5.63 -5.51
C ARG A 23 10.97 -4.91 -5.79
N ALA A 24 10.54 -4.87 -7.05
CA ALA A 24 9.26 -4.27 -7.45
C ALA A 24 8.07 -4.97 -6.76
N ALA A 25 8.07 -6.30 -6.72
CA ALA A 25 7.03 -7.08 -6.04
C ALA A 25 7.00 -6.82 -4.52
N VAL A 26 8.16 -6.76 -3.87
CA VAL A 26 8.27 -6.46 -2.43
C VAL A 26 7.77 -5.05 -2.14
N VAL A 27 8.21 -4.04 -2.89
CA VAL A 27 7.76 -2.65 -2.71
C VAL A 27 6.25 -2.54 -2.94
N PHE A 28 5.73 -3.22 -3.96
CA PHE A 28 4.29 -3.26 -4.24
C PHE A 28 3.50 -3.86 -3.07
N LEU A 29 3.87 -5.06 -2.62
CA LEU A 29 3.16 -5.75 -1.53
C LEU A 29 3.24 -4.98 -0.21
N LEU A 30 4.43 -4.46 0.14
CA LEU A 30 4.61 -3.66 1.35
C LEU A 30 3.83 -2.35 1.28
N GLY A 31 3.76 -1.70 0.11
CA GLY A 31 2.94 -0.51 -0.09
C GLY A 31 1.44 -0.80 0.09
N VAL A 32 0.94 -1.91 -0.47
CA VAL A 32 -0.46 -2.33 -0.28
C VAL A 32 -0.75 -2.61 1.20
N LEU A 33 0.11 -3.39 1.88
CA LEU A 33 -0.03 -3.68 3.30
C LEU A 33 -0.04 -2.39 4.14
N SER A 34 0.87 -1.47 3.84
CA SER A 34 1.00 -0.18 4.54
C SER A 34 -0.26 0.67 4.39
N VAL A 35 -0.79 0.79 3.17
CA VAL A 35 -2.02 1.54 2.91
C VAL A 35 -3.23 0.87 3.55
N SER A 36 -3.34 -0.45 3.50
CA SER A 36 -4.44 -1.16 4.17
C SER A 36 -4.39 -0.98 5.69
N ALA A 37 -3.21 -1.02 6.31
CA ALA A 37 -3.05 -0.77 7.74
C ALA A 37 -3.43 0.68 8.11
N ALA A 38 -2.98 1.66 7.32
CA ALA A 38 -3.34 3.06 7.52
C ALA A 38 -4.86 3.29 7.35
N LEU A 39 -5.47 2.70 6.32
CA LEU A 39 -6.93 2.75 6.13
C LEU A 39 -7.68 2.12 7.29
N GLN A 40 -7.21 0.99 7.82
CA GLN A 40 -7.80 0.35 9.01
C GLN A 40 -7.76 1.28 10.21
N SER A 41 -6.62 1.97 10.43
CA SER A 41 -6.54 2.93 11.53
C SER A 41 -7.44 4.14 11.33
N ILE A 42 -7.51 4.70 10.12
CA ILE A 42 -8.30 5.90 9.85
C ILE A 42 -9.80 5.59 9.96
N LEU A 43 -10.24 4.49 9.32
CA LEU A 43 -11.65 4.09 9.34
C LEU A 43 -12.07 3.53 10.70
N GLY A 44 -11.14 2.95 11.47
CA GLY A 44 -11.44 2.38 12.78
C GLY A 44 -11.80 3.41 13.85
N ALA A 45 -11.36 4.67 13.70
CA ALA A 45 -11.74 5.75 14.59
C ALA A 45 -12.63 6.76 13.84
N GLN A 46 -13.93 6.81 14.19
CA GLN A 46 -14.88 7.73 13.54
C GLN A 46 -14.36 9.18 13.58
N ALA A 47 -13.80 9.62 14.70
CA ALA A 47 -13.26 10.97 14.86
C ALA A 47 -12.17 11.32 13.83
N LEU A 48 -11.36 10.35 13.41
CA LEU A 48 -10.37 10.54 12.35
C LEU A 48 -11.03 10.50 10.98
N ALA A 49 -11.90 9.52 10.73
CA ALA A 49 -12.55 9.36 9.44
C ALA A 49 -13.42 10.57 9.06
N VAL A 50 -14.15 11.16 10.01
CA VAL A 50 -15.05 12.29 9.74
C VAL A 50 -14.34 13.60 9.38
N THR A 51 -13.01 13.66 9.54
CA THR A 51 -12.21 14.76 9.01
C THR A 51 -12.05 14.71 7.48
N VAL A 52 -12.28 13.54 6.88
CA VAL A 52 -12.08 13.28 5.44
C VAL A 52 -13.40 12.96 4.74
N VAL A 53 -14.32 12.27 5.41
CA VAL A 53 -15.62 11.84 4.85
C VAL A 53 -16.79 12.26 5.74
N SER A 54 -18.00 12.35 5.20
CA SER A 54 -19.17 12.60 6.04
C SER A 54 -19.46 11.41 6.96
N ASN A 55 -20.10 11.66 8.11
CA ASN A 55 -20.44 10.60 9.06
C ASN A 55 -21.32 9.50 8.41
N GLY A 56 -22.32 9.89 7.61
CA GLY A 56 -23.16 8.93 6.89
C GLY A 56 -22.37 8.08 5.88
N LEU A 57 -21.40 8.68 5.18
CA LEU A 57 -20.53 7.94 4.25
C LEU A 57 -19.59 6.99 5.02
N TRP A 58 -19.04 7.42 6.15
CA TRP A 58 -18.24 6.55 7.01
C TRP A 58 -19.04 5.33 7.49
N GLN A 59 -20.26 5.52 8.00
CA GLN A 59 -21.15 4.44 8.42
C GLN A 59 -21.44 3.45 7.27
N HIS A 60 -21.69 3.98 6.07
CA HIS A 60 -21.89 3.15 4.89
C HIS A 60 -20.63 2.35 4.53
N ILE A 61 -19.45 2.98 4.53
CA ILE A 61 -18.18 2.31 4.23
C ILE A 61 -17.91 1.18 5.24
N VAL A 62 -17.96 1.49 6.55
CA VAL A 62 -17.63 0.48 7.58
C VAL A 62 -18.65 -0.65 7.63
N SER A 63 -19.94 -0.38 7.35
CA SER A 63 -20.96 -1.43 7.25
C SER A 63 -20.74 -2.36 6.06
N VAL A 64 -20.43 -1.82 4.87
CA VAL A 64 -20.10 -2.62 3.68
C VAL A 64 -18.85 -3.49 3.90
N LEU A 65 -17.87 -2.97 4.64
CA LEU A 65 -16.65 -3.69 4.99
C LEU A 65 -16.83 -4.72 6.13
N GLY A 66 -18.05 -4.82 6.69
CA GLY A 66 -18.37 -5.78 7.74
C GLY A 66 -17.78 -5.44 9.10
N ALA A 67 -17.60 -4.15 9.40
CA ALA A 67 -17.06 -3.71 10.68
C ALA A 67 -18.05 -3.88 11.83
N THR A 68 -17.53 -4.23 13.01
CA THR A 68 -18.29 -4.14 14.27
C THR A 68 -18.12 -2.76 14.86
N VAL A 69 -19.22 -2.02 14.99
CA VAL A 69 -19.20 -0.65 15.53
C VAL A 69 -19.60 -0.67 17.00
N THR A 70 -18.73 -0.14 17.85
CA THR A 70 -18.96 0.03 19.29
C THR A 70 -18.95 1.51 19.65
N ALA A 71 -19.83 1.91 20.56
CA ALA A 71 -19.82 3.24 21.13
C ALA A 71 -18.94 3.25 22.38
N VAL A 72 -17.98 4.18 22.43
CA VAL A 72 -17.03 4.35 23.52
C VAL A 72 -17.05 5.80 23.97
N GLY A 73 -17.03 6.06 25.29
CA GLY A 73 -17.06 7.41 25.86
C GLY A 73 -18.26 7.65 26.77
N GLU A 74 -18.46 8.90 27.17
CA GLU A 74 -19.50 9.27 28.14
C GLU A 74 -20.91 9.24 27.51
N PRO A 75 -21.94 8.87 28.30
CA PRO A 75 -23.34 8.98 27.88
C PRO A 75 -23.67 10.44 27.51
N GLY A 76 -23.91 10.70 26.23
CA GLY A 76 -24.21 12.05 25.69
C GLY A 76 -23.27 12.48 24.56
N HIS A 77 -22.03 12.00 24.55
CA HIS A 77 -21.06 12.22 23.47
C HIS A 77 -20.31 10.93 23.11
N PRO A 78 -21.02 9.86 22.69
CA PRO A 78 -20.37 8.61 22.34
C PRO A 78 -19.49 8.80 21.10
N SER A 79 -18.21 8.45 21.21
CA SER A 79 -17.33 8.27 20.06
C SER A 79 -17.53 6.87 19.49
N LEU A 80 -17.62 6.73 18.17
CA LEU A 80 -17.76 5.41 17.56
C LEU A 80 -16.40 4.86 17.14
N ILE A 81 -16.16 3.60 17.49
CA ILE A 81 -15.01 2.81 17.06
C ILE A 81 -15.52 1.69 16.18
N ALA A 82 -14.90 1.52 15.01
CA ALA A 82 -15.19 0.43 14.08
C ALA A 82 -14.03 -0.56 14.08
N GLU A 83 -14.29 -1.82 14.41
CA GLU A 83 -13.31 -2.89 14.27
C GLU A 83 -13.48 -3.50 12.87
N LEU A 84 -12.54 -3.19 11.97
CA LEU A 84 -12.55 -3.69 10.61
C LEU A 84 -11.68 -4.94 10.48
N PRO A 85 -12.18 -6.04 9.90
CA PRO A 85 -11.33 -7.15 9.50
C PRO A 85 -10.29 -6.70 8.48
N PHE A 86 -9.01 -6.97 8.72
CA PHE A 86 -7.93 -6.53 7.82
C PHE A 86 -8.15 -7.00 6.37
N VAL A 87 -8.62 -8.23 6.18
CA VAL A 87 -8.88 -8.82 4.86
C VAL A 87 -9.91 -8.00 4.07
N SER A 88 -10.94 -7.47 4.73
CA SER A 88 -11.97 -6.62 4.10
C SER A 88 -11.39 -5.34 3.49
N LEU A 89 -10.27 -4.83 4.03
CA LEU A 89 -9.56 -3.66 3.49
C LEU A 89 -8.45 -4.05 2.52
N PHE A 90 -7.73 -5.13 2.82
CA PHE A 90 -6.59 -5.58 2.04
C PHE A 90 -6.98 -6.01 0.62
N LEU A 91 -8.01 -6.83 0.47
CA LEU A 91 -8.45 -7.31 -0.85
C LEU A 91 -8.81 -6.18 -1.83
N PRO A 92 -9.70 -5.23 -1.48
CA PRO A 92 -10.02 -4.14 -2.39
C PRO A 92 -8.83 -3.22 -2.65
N THR A 93 -7.97 -3.00 -1.65
CA THR A 93 -6.73 -2.21 -1.84
C THR A 93 -5.79 -2.91 -2.82
N LEU A 94 -5.62 -4.23 -2.70
CA LEU A 94 -4.80 -5.04 -3.61
C LEU A 94 -5.34 -5.02 -5.04
N ILE A 95 -6.66 -5.17 -5.21
CA ILE A 95 -7.31 -5.13 -6.53
C ILE A 95 -7.14 -3.75 -7.17
N ALA A 96 -7.41 -2.67 -6.42
CA ALA A 96 -7.22 -1.31 -6.90
C ALA A 96 -5.75 -1.05 -7.26
N ALA A 97 -4.81 -1.49 -6.42
CA ALA A 97 -3.38 -1.36 -6.65
C ALA A 97 -2.92 -2.12 -7.90
N ALA A 98 -3.39 -3.35 -8.11
CA ALA A 98 -3.10 -4.14 -9.31
C ALA A 98 -3.69 -3.47 -10.57
N GLY A 99 -4.89 -2.89 -10.47
CA GLY A 99 -5.50 -2.09 -11.53
C GLY A 99 -4.65 -0.86 -11.90
N CYS A 100 -4.22 -0.08 -10.91
CA CYS A 100 -3.34 1.07 -11.14
C CYS A 100 -1.96 0.66 -11.67
N LEU A 101 -1.42 -0.46 -11.22
CA LEU A 101 -0.15 -0.99 -11.70
C LEU A 101 -0.23 -1.36 -13.19
N THR A 102 -1.28 -2.09 -13.57
CA THR A 102 -1.52 -2.49 -14.97
C THR A 102 -1.84 -1.30 -15.86
N ALA A 103 -2.64 -0.34 -15.38
CA ALA A 103 -2.95 0.89 -16.10
C ALA A 103 -1.68 1.73 -16.34
N GLY A 104 -0.82 1.90 -15.33
CA GLY A 104 0.44 2.61 -15.49
C GLY A 104 1.45 1.88 -16.37
N GLY A 105 1.55 0.56 -16.26
CA GLY A 105 2.35 -0.26 -17.18
C GLY A 105 1.88 -0.13 -18.64
N TRP A 106 0.57 -0.06 -18.86
CA TRP A 106 -0.03 0.18 -20.17
C TRP A 106 0.25 1.58 -20.70
N TRP A 107 0.14 2.60 -19.85
CA TRP A 107 0.51 3.95 -20.21
C TRP A 107 1.98 4.04 -20.64
N LEU A 108 2.91 3.50 -19.84
CA LEU A 108 4.34 3.54 -20.13
C LEU A 108 4.69 2.75 -21.40
N ARG A 109 4.07 1.58 -21.59
CA ARG A 109 4.22 0.82 -22.83
C ARG A 109 3.80 1.66 -24.05
N ARG A 110 2.66 2.35 -23.95
CA ARG A 110 2.13 3.16 -25.07
C ARG A 110 2.94 4.43 -25.33
N SER A 111 3.44 5.08 -24.28
CA SER A 111 4.12 6.38 -24.37
C SER A 111 5.63 6.28 -24.64
N ALA A 112 6.29 5.25 -24.10
CA ALA A 112 7.75 5.11 -24.17
C ALA A 112 8.23 3.91 -24.98
N GLY A 113 7.32 3.05 -25.47
CA GLY A 113 7.67 1.87 -26.27
C GLY A 113 8.37 0.75 -25.49
N TRP A 114 8.30 0.79 -24.16
CA TRP A 114 8.97 -0.20 -23.30
C TRP A 114 8.32 -1.58 -23.40
N ALA A 115 9.12 -2.62 -23.15
CA ALA A 115 8.61 -3.97 -22.97
C ALA A 115 7.67 -3.99 -21.75
N TRP A 116 6.61 -4.80 -21.81
CA TRP A 116 5.57 -4.83 -20.78
C TRP A 116 6.10 -5.12 -19.37
N ALA A 117 7.03 -6.07 -19.24
CA ALA A 117 7.64 -6.42 -17.96
C ALA A 117 8.47 -5.27 -17.38
N ASP A 118 9.21 -4.54 -18.22
CA ASP A 118 10.01 -3.39 -17.80
C ASP A 118 9.13 -2.19 -17.42
N ALA A 119 8.04 -1.97 -18.15
CA ALA A 119 7.03 -0.96 -17.83
C ALA A 119 6.35 -1.23 -16.48
N LEU A 120 5.96 -2.49 -16.22
CA LEU A 120 5.35 -2.87 -14.94
C LEU A 120 6.34 -2.74 -13.77
N THR A 121 7.56 -3.24 -13.91
CA THR A 121 8.55 -3.19 -12.83
C THR A 121 9.03 -1.78 -12.55
N GLY A 122 9.21 -0.96 -13.60
CA GLY A 122 9.54 0.45 -13.48
C GLY A 122 8.43 1.26 -12.81
N TRP A 123 7.18 1.05 -13.22
CA TRP A 123 6.03 1.74 -12.62
C TRP A 123 5.76 1.28 -11.19
N ALA A 124 5.86 -0.03 -10.90
CA ALA A 124 5.77 -0.57 -9.56
C ALA A 124 6.78 0.12 -8.65
N TYR A 125 8.06 0.14 -9.01
CA TYR A 125 9.07 0.71 -8.14
C TYR A 125 8.91 2.23 -7.96
N ALA A 126 8.79 2.98 -9.06
CA ALA A 126 8.72 4.45 -9.01
C ALA A 126 7.41 4.97 -8.41
N GLY A 127 6.29 4.30 -8.67
CA GLY A 127 4.97 4.68 -8.18
C GLY A 127 4.71 4.24 -6.74
N TRP A 128 5.08 3.00 -6.37
CA TRP A 128 4.73 2.44 -5.05
C TRP A 128 5.71 2.77 -3.94
N ILE A 129 6.91 3.26 -4.22
CA ILE A 129 7.83 3.64 -3.13
C ILE A 129 7.23 4.74 -2.23
N TRP A 130 6.41 5.62 -2.81
CA TRP A 130 5.67 6.66 -2.07
C TRP A 130 4.53 6.09 -1.22
N TRP A 131 4.02 4.91 -1.56
CA TRP A 131 2.97 4.23 -0.80
C TRP A 131 3.51 3.59 0.49
N LEU A 132 4.82 3.63 0.72
CA LEU A 132 5.43 3.27 2.00
C LEU A 132 5.30 4.39 3.04
N LEU A 133 5.03 5.64 2.63
CA LEU A 133 4.91 6.78 3.56
C LEU A 133 3.80 6.58 4.62
N PRO A 134 2.58 6.11 4.26
CA PRO A 134 1.57 5.75 5.25
C PRO A 134 2.05 4.70 6.25
N GLY A 135 2.79 3.69 5.79
CA GLY A 135 3.37 2.66 6.67
C GLY A 135 4.42 3.25 7.62
N LEU A 136 5.29 4.13 7.12
CA LEU A 136 6.28 4.83 7.95
C LEU A 136 5.60 5.72 9.00
N TRP A 137 4.52 6.40 8.63
CA TRP A 137 3.70 7.18 9.56
C TRP A 137 3.08 6.31 10.64
N GLU A 138 2.49 5.17 10.28
CA GLU A 138 1.94 4.20 11.23
C GLU A 138 2.99 3.70 12.21
N LEU A 139 4.18 3.34 11.73
CA LEU A 139 5.31 2.94 12.58
C LEU A 139 5.72 4.07 13.53
N ALA A 140 5.76 5.32 13.06
CA ALA A 140 6.08 6.46 13.90
C ALA A 140 5.03 6.67 15.01
N ARG A 141 3.74 6.53 14.69
CA ARG A 141 2.67 6.60 15.70
C ARG A 141 2.79 5.51 16.75
N VAL A 142 3.00 4.25 16.33
CA VAL A 142 3.17 3.11 17.25
C VAL A 142 4.40 3.31 18.12
N ALA A 143 5.53 3.73 17.54
CA ALA A 143 6.76 4.02 18.29
C ALA A 143 6.54 5.13 19.33
N ALA A 144 5.79 6.19 18.98
CA ALA A 144 5.46 7.27 19.92
C ALA A 144 4.56 6.81 21.07
N VAL A 145 3.63 5.88 20.82
CA VAL A 145 2.78 5.29 21.87
C VAL A 145 3.62 4.44 22.81
N LEU A 146 4.49 3.57 22.26
CA LEU A 146 5.38 2.73 23.06
C LEU A 146 6.36 3.54 23.90
N ALA A 147 6.92 4.62 23.34
CA ALA A 147 7.83 5.52 24.06
C ALA A 147 7.17 6.26 25.24
N ARG A 148 5.84 6.44 25.22
CA ARG A 148 5.08 7.03 26.34
C ARG A 148 4.69 6.01 27.41
N ALA A 149 4.77 4.73 27.09
CA ALA A 149 4.42 3.63 27.98
C ALA A 149 5.64 3.05 28.73
N ALA A 150 6.85 3.46 28.36
CA ALA A 150 8.12 3.12 29.00
C ALA A 150 8.56 4.23 29.96
#